data_AF-B1HWI3-F1
#
_entry.id   AF-B1HWI3-F1
#
_cell.length_a   1.000
_cell.length_b   1.000
_cell.length_c   1.000
_cell.angle_alpha   90.00
_cell.angle_beta   90.00
_cell.angle_gamma   90.00
#
_symmetry.space_group_name_H-M   'P 1'
#
loop_
_entity.id
_entity.type
_entity.pdbx_description
1 polymer ?
#
loop_
_entity_poly.entity_id
_entity_poly.type
_entity_poly.pdbx_seq_one_letter_code
_entity_poly.pdbx_strand_id
1 'polypeptide(L)' 'MERENSYHEESLQFIENFSPKIKQCLHQTSYQEREDLEQEIKLKIIEKLATKEFINTPSFWDFFT' A
#
# COMPACT_ATOMS: atom_id res chain seq x y z
N MET A 1 11.22 18.24 11.66
CA MET A 1 11.12 17.22 12.73
C MET A 1 9.67 16.85 13.02
N GLU A 2 8.77 17.74 13.46
CA GLU A 2 7.37 17.36 13.77
C GLU A 2 6.56 16.85 12.56
N ARG A 3 6.68 17.51 11.39
CA ARG A 3 5.95 17.09 10.17
C ARG A 3 6.36 15.72 9.65
N GLU A 4 7.63 15.34 9.83
CA GLU A 4 8.20 14.09 9.29
C GLU A 4 7.74 12.87 10.08
N ASN A 5 7.64 13.00 11.41
CA ASN A 5 7.10 11.97 12.29
C ASN A 5 5.60 11.72 12.04
N SER A 6 4.82 12.77 11.74
CA SER A 6 3.39 12.64 11.42
C SER A 6 3.14 11.77 10.17
N TYR A 7 3.92 11.98 9.10
CA TYR A 7 3.78 11.17 7.88
C TYR A 7 4.20 9.71 8.06
N HIS A 8 5.16 9.48 8.96
CA HIS A 8 5.57 8.12 9.31
C HIS A 8 4.45 7.36 10.02
N GLU A 9 3.79 7.98 11.01
CA GLU A 9 2.66 7.39 11.72
C GLU A 9 1.46 7.10 10.81
N GLU A 10 1.12 8.03 9.92
CA GLU A 10 0.05 7.83 8.93
C GLU A 10 0.35 6.67 7.98
N SER A 11 1.59 6.55 7.50
CA SER A 11 2.01 5.46 6.62
C SER A 11 1.96 4.10 7.33
N LEU A 12 2.36 4.05 8.61
CA LEU A 12 2.27 2.84 9.42
C LEU A 12 0.82 2.43 9.66
N GLN A 13 -0.07 3.37 10.00
CA GLN A 13 -1.49 3.08 10.15
C GLN A 13 -2.09 2.53 8.85
N PHE A 14 -1.72 3.09 7.70
CA PHE A 14 -2.18 2.60 6.41
C PHE A 14 -1.71 1.15 6.19
N ILE A 15 -0.42 0.86 6.39
CA ILE A 15 0.10 -0.51 6.26
C ILE A 15 -0.63 -1.49 7.19
N GLU A 16 -0.85 -1.13 8.45
CA GLU A 16 -1.56 -1.98 9.41
C GLU A 16 -3.00 -2.25 8.96
N ASN A 17 -3.71 -1.25 8.43
CA ASN A 17 -5.06 -1.41 7.90
C ASN A 17 -5.10 -2.36 6.69
N PHE A 18 -4.07 -2.35 5.83
CA PHE A 18 -3.99 -3.23 4.66
C PHE A 18 -3.37 -4.61 4.95
N SER A 19 -2.68 -4.78 6.08
CA SER A 19 -1.99 -6.01 6.48
C SER A 19 -2.85 -7.27 6.38
N PRO A 20 -4.12 -7.30 6.83
CA PRO A 20 -4.98 -8.49 6.67
C PRO A 20 -5.20 -8.87 5.21
N LYS A 21 -5.38 -7.87 4.34
CA LYS A 21 -5.62 -8.09 2.91
C LYS A 21 -4.34 -8.55 2.20
N ILE A 22 -3.21 -7.93 2.51
CA ILE A 22 -1.90 -8.30 1.98
C ILE A 22 -1.62 -9.78 2.29
N LYS A 23 -1.74 -10.17 3.56
CA LYS A 23 -1.52 -11.56 4.01
C LYS A 23 -2.48 -12.54 3.33
N GLN A 24 -3.75 -12.17 3.17
CA GLN A 24 -4.73 -12.99 2.45
C GLN A 24 -4.29 -13.24 0.99
N CYS A 25 -3.82 -12.21 0.29
CA CYS A 25 -3.37 -12.32 -1.10
C CYS A 25 -2.08 -13.14 -1.22
N LEU A 26 -1.12 -12.95 -0.30
CA LEU A 26 0.15 -13.69 -0.29
C LEU A 26 -0.02 -15.19 -0.04
N HIS A 27 -1.13 -15.64 0.55
CA HIS A 27 -1.41 -17.08 0.62
C HIS A 27 -1.58 -17.75 -0.76
N GLN A 28 -1.82 -16.97 -1.82
CA GLN A 28 -1.89 -17.46 -3.20
C GLN A 28 -0.51 -17.56 -3.87
N THR A 29 0.56 -17.09 -3.23
CA THR A 29 1.94 -17.19 -3.73
C THR A 29 2.71 -18.30 -3.02
N SER A 30 3.89 -18.63 -3.55
CA SER A 30 4.77 -19.65 -2.96
C SER A 30 5.24 -19.18 -1.57
N TYR A 31 5.34 -20.12 -0.63
CA TYR A 31 5.67 -19.79 0.76
C TYR A 31 7.00 -19.03 0.89
N GLN A 32 7.98 -19.40 0.07
CA GLN A 32 9.32 -18.83 0.04
C GLN A 32 9.32 -17.36 -0.37
N GLU A 33 8.38 -16.95 -1.22
CA GLU A 33 8.30 -15.58 -1.73
C GLU A 33 7.43 -14.66 -0.87
N ARG A 34 6.66 -15.21 0.10
CA ARG A 34 5.67 -14.42 0.85
C ARG A 34 6.27 -13.27 1.64
N GLU A 35 7.38 -13.50 2.31
CA GLU A 35 8.02 -12.47 3.14
C GLU A 35 8.56 -11.33 2.27
N ASP A 36 9.29 -11.66 1.20
CA ASP A 36 9.84 -10.68 0.28
C ASP A 36 8.72 -9.86 -0.39
N LEU A 37 7.68 -10.54 -0.89
CA LEU A 37 6.53 -9.87 -1.51
C LEU A 37 5.74 -9.01 -0.50
N GLU A 38 5.64 -9.43 0.76
CA GLU A 38 5.02 -8.61 1.82
C GLU A 38 5.78 -7.30 2.00
N GLN A 39 7.11 -7.35 2.07
CA GLN A 39 7.94 -6.16 2.22
C GLN A 39 7.88 -5.26 0.98
N GLU A 40 7.90 -5.85 -0.22
CA GLU A 40 7.77 -5.09 -1.46
C GLU A 40 6.45 -4.32 -1.54
N ILE A 41 5.32 -4.96 -1.18
CA ILE A 41 4.01 -4.31 -1.16
C ILE A 41 3.99 -3.15 -0.16
N LYS A 42 4.53 -3.34 1.05
CA LYS A 42 4.62 -2.28 2.06
C LYS A 42 5.46 -1.10 1.57
N LEU A 43 6.59 -1.37 0.92
CA LEU A 43 7.44 -0.33 0.35
C LEU A 43 6.71 0.45 -0.74
N LYS A 44 5.99 -0.23 -1.64
CA LYS A 44 5.18 0.41 -2.69
C LYS A 44 4.09 1.31 -2.12
N ILE A 45 3.45 0.92 -1.03
CA ILE A 45 2.46 1.74 -0.33
C ILE A 45 3.10 3.03 0.20
N ILE A 46 4.24 2.93 0.89
CA ILE A 46 4.98 4.09 1.42
C ILE A 46 5.42 5.01 0.28
N GLU A 47 5.99 4.46 -0.79
CA GLU A 47 6.40 5.21 -1.97
C GLU A 47 5.22 6.01 -2.55
N LYS A 48 4.04 5.39 -2.71
CA LYS A 48 2.87 6.07 -3.26
C LYS A 48 2.30 7.13 -2.34
N LEU A 49 2.21 6.87 -1.04
CA LEU A 49 1.82 7.86 -0.04
C LEU A 49 2.78 9.07 -0.04
N ALA A 50 4.08 8.82 -0.17
CA ALA A 50 5.10 9.87 -0.21
C ALA A 50 5.02 10.71 -1.50
N THR A 51 4.76 10.09 -2.65
CA THR A 51 4.68 10.82 -3.93
C THR A 51 3.44 11.69 -4.08
N LYS A 52 2.37 11.46 -3.30
CA LYS A 52 1.08 12.20 -3.35
C LYS A 52 0.42 12.30 -4.74
N GLU A 53 0.95 11.63 -5.76
CA GLU A 53 0.32 11.47 -7.06
C GLU A 53 -0.75 10.39 -6.97
N PHE A 54 -1.82 10.68 -6.23
CA PHE A 54 -3.09 10.00 -6.43
C PHE A 54 -3.69 10.61 -7.69
N ILE A 55 -3.31 10.06 -8.85
CA ILE A 55 -4.06 10.30 -10.07
C ILE A 55 -5.50 9.91 -9.73
N ASN A 56 -6.46 10.82 -9.97
CA ASN A 56 -7.88 10.51 -9.81
C ASN A 56 -8.13 9.18 -10.52
N THR A 57 -8.30 8.13 -9.73
CA THR A 57 -8.45 6.80 -10.30
C THR A 57 -9.76 6.85 -11.07
N PRO A 58 -9.75 6.56 -12.39
CA PRO A 58 -10.97 6.62 -13.16
C PRO A 58 -12.01 5.76 -12.47
N SER A 59 -13.15 6.37 -12.19
CA SER A 59 -14.31 5.69 -11.65
C SER A 59 -14.73 4.59 -12.62
N PHE A 60 -15.39 3.55 -12.12
CA PHE A 60 -15.99 2.52 -12.97
C PHE A 60 -16.84 3.13 -14.12
N TRP A 61 -17.45 4.28 -13.86
CA TRP A 61 -18.28 5.00 -14.83
C TRP A 61 -17.48 5.75 -15.90
N ASP A 62 -16.23 6.11 -15.64
CA ASP A 62 -15.36 6.83 -16.59
C ASP A 62 -14.93 5.93 -17.76
N PHE A 63 -15.15 4.62 -17.67
CA PHE A 63 -14.89 3.66 -18.76
C PHE A 63 -16.04 3.55 -19.78
N PHE A 64 -17.20 4.15 -19.51
CA PHE A 64 -18.40 4.07 -20.36
C PHE A 64 -18.77 5.40 -21.04
N THR A 65 -17.96 6.44 -20.85
CA THR A 65 -18.11 7.77 -21.46
C THR A 65 -17.03 8.01 -22.50
#